data_AF-A0A838PAH6-F1
#
_entry.id   AF-A0A838PAH6-F1
#
_cell.length_a   1.000
_cell.length_b   1.000
_cell.length_c   1.000
_cell.angle_alpha   90.00
_cell.angle_beta   90.00
_cell.angle_gamma   90.00
#
_symmetry.space_group_name_H-M   'P 1'
#
loop_
_entity.id
_entity.type
_entity.pdbx_description
1 polymer ?
#
loop_
_entity_poly.entity_id
_entity_poly.type
_entity_poly.pdbx_seq_one_letter_code
_entity_poly.pdbx_strand_id
1 'polypeptide(L)'
;MYLINVDGSNQTQITQPPSSSEDVAPAWSPDGSKITVARCFNSNGFGCYTTSHLWGVNADGSNPTKLTDTLASTHAWSPDGTKIIFGSVDDSLEPRDLFVMNPDGSGLTNITNTDGTRERSPSWQALPLTLPNP
;
A
#
# COMPACT_ATOMS: atom_id res chain seq x y z
N MET A 1 12.16 -8.12 0.05
CA MET A 1 11.20 -9.03 -0.63
C MET A 1 11.76 -9.47 -1.98
N TYR A 2 11.24 -10.57 -2.53
CA TYR A 2 11.68 -11.13 -3.82
C TYR A 2 10.53 -11.18 -4.83
N LEU A 3 10.85 -10.90 -6.09
CA LEU A 3 10.02 -11.24 -7.23
C LEU A 3 10.53 -12.57 -7.80
N ILE A 4 9.61 -13.50 -8.01
CA ILE A 4 9.86 -14.84 -8.51
C ILE A 4 8.77 -15.14 -9.55
N ASN A 5 9.13 -15.74 -10.67
CA ASN A 5 8.17 -16.23 -11.65
C ASN A 5 7.33 -17.37 -11.07
N VAL A 6 6.14 -17.60 -11.61
CA VAL A 6 5.24 -18.69 -11.12
C VAL A 6 5.89 -20.07 -11.19
N ASP A 7 6.83 -20.29 -12.12
CA ASP A 7 7.60 -21.52 -12.25
C ASP A 7 8.80 -21.63 -11.29
N GLY A 8 9.00 -20.63 -10.43
CA GLY A 8 10.12 -20.55 -9.49
C GLY A 8 11.40 -19.94 -10.05
N SER A 9 11.42 -19.57 -11.33
CA SER A 9 12.59 -18.96 -11.97
C SER A 9 12.73 -17.46 -11.67
N ASN A 10 13.88 -16.88 -12.05
CA ASN A 10 14.15 -15.44 -12.03
C ASN A 10 13.96 -14.76 -10.66
N GLN A 11 14.32 -15.45 -9.59
CA GLN A 11 14.31 -14.87 -8.25
C GLN A 11 15.21 -13.65 -8.16
N THR A 12 14.59 -12.49 -7.93
CA THR A 12 15.29 -11.19 -7.83
C THR A 12 14.82 -10.44 -6.60
N GLN A 13 15.75 -9.91 -5.81
CA GLN A 13 15.40 -9.05 -4.69
C GLN A 13 14.96 -7.68 -5.21
N ILE A 14 13.69 -7.31 -4.98
CA ILE A 14 13.11 -6.05 -5.50
C ILE A 14 13.13 -4.91 -4.48
N THR A 15 13.28 -5.22 -3.20
CA THR A 15 13.39 -4.21 -2.15
C THR A 15 14.54 -4.51 -1.21
N GLN A 16 15.24 -3.45 -0.81
CA GLN A 16 16.33 -3.46 0.15
C GLN A 16 16.05 -2.43 1.25
N PRO A 17 15.09 -2.70 2.16
CA PRO A 17 14.85 -1.82 3.30
C PRO A 17 16.11 -1.73 4.18
N PRO A 18 16.33 -0.60 4.90
CA PRO A 18 17.36 -0.53 5.94
C PRO A 18 17.28 -1.71 6.92
N SER A 19 18.41 -2.11 7.50
CA SER A 19 18.50 -3.30 8.39
C SER A 19 17.62 -3.23 9.64
N SER A 20 17.19 -2.04 10.05
CA SER A 20 16.24 -1.81 11.14
C SER A 20 14.77 -1.85 10.73
N SER A 21 14.49 -2.26 9.49
CA SER A 21 13.15 -2.26 8.90
C SER A 21 12.88 -3.47 8.03
N GLU A 22 11.60 -3.77 7.84
CA GLU A 22 11.13 -4.83 6.97
C GLU A 22 10.00 -4.32 6.07
N ASP A 23 9.95 -4.84 4.85
CA ASP A 23 8.87 -4.57 3.91
C ASP A 23 7.88 -5.73 3.94
N VAL A 24 6.60 -5.41 4.14
CA VAL A 24 5.49 -6.37 4.21
C VAL A 24 4.33 -5.93 3.33
N ALA A 25 3.34 -6.82 3.19
CA ALA A 25 2.08 -6.57 2.48
C ALA A 25 2.26 -5.94 1.08
N PRO A 26 3.00 -6.58 0.14
CA PRO A 26 3.09 -6.09 -1.23
C PRO A 26 1.73 -5.98 -1.90
N ALA A 27 1.56 -4.93 -2.71
CA ALA A 27 0.51 -4.86 -3.70
C ALA A 27 1.07 -4.37 -5.04
N TRP A 28 0.69 -5.05 -6.12
CA TRP A 28 1.02 -4.63 -7.48
C TRP A 28 0.04 -3.58 -7.97
N SER A 29 0.58 -2.59 -8.68
CA SER A 29 -0.22 -1.76 -9.58
C SER A 29 -0.86 -2.63 -10.67
N PRO A 30 -2.06 -2.29 -11.18
CA PRO A 30 -2.76 -3.10 -12.19
C PRO A 30 -1.99 -3.26 -13.51
N ASP A 31 -1.16 -2.27 -13.86
CA ASP A 31 -0.31 -2.32 -15.07
C ASP A 31 1.01 -3.07 -14.86
N GLY A 32 1.28 -3.52 -13.62
CA GLY A 32 2.50 -4.25 -13.28
C GLY A 32 3.77 -3.38 -13.29
N SER A 33 3.68 -2.05 -13.36
CA SER A 33 4.84 -1.17 -13.45
C SER A 33 5.43 -0.82 -12.08
N LYS A 34 4.60 -0.87 -11.04
CA LYS A 34 4.92 -0.47 -9.66
C LYS A 34 4.43 -1.48 -8.64
N ILE A 35 5.10 -1.49 -7.49
CA ILE A 35 4.76 -2.25 -6.31
C ILE A 35 4.71 -1.27 -5.14
N THR A 36 3.66 -1.37 -4.33
CA THR A 36 3.58 -0.71 -3.02
C THR A 36 3.85 -1.71 -1.92
N VAL A 37 4.54 -1.26 -0.88
CA VAL A 37 4.87 -2.05 0.31
C VAL A 37 4.62 -1.23 1.57
N ALA A 38 4.29 -1.90 2.66
CA ALA A 38 4.34 -1.30 3.98
C ALA A 38 5.73 -1.53 4.57
N ARG A 39 6.49 -0.45 4.82
CA ARG A 39 7.81 -0.51 5.45
C ARG A 39 7.70 -0.17 6.93
N CYS A 40 7.99 -1.15 7.77
CA CYS A 40 7.93 -1.03 9.21
C CYS A 40 9.29 -0.67 9.80
N PHE A 41 9.33 0.33 10.68
CA PHE A 41 10.51 0.66 11.47
C PHE A 41 10.21 0.35 12.94
N ASN A 42 10.91 -0.63 13.51
CA ASN A 42 10.72 -1.10 14.89
C ASN A 42 9.35 -1.75 15.14
N SER A 43 9.25 -3.07 14.94
CA SER A 43 8.10 -3.84 15.39
C SER A 43 8.07 -3.87 16.93
N ASN A 44 7.36 -2.93 17.56
CA ASN A 44 7.28 -2.77 19.02
C ASN A 44 6.43 -3.86 19.72
N GLY A 45 6.55 -5.13 19.30
CA GLY A 45 5.70 -6.24 19.76
C GLY A 45 4.29 -6.28 19.16
N PHE A 46 3.82 -5.18 18.56
CA PHE A 46 2.52 -5.07 17.87
C PHE A 46 2.56 -5.45 16.37
N GLY A 47 3.74 -5.78 15.84
CA GLY A 47 3.95 -6.12 14.43
C GLY A 47 3.88 -4.92 13.49
N CYS A 48 4.07 -5.17 12.19
CA CYS A 48 4.16 -4.13 11.15
C CYS A 48 2.86 -3.37 10.87
N TYR A 49 1.71 -3.79 11.40
CA TYR A 49 0.41 -3.27 10.99
C TYR A 49 0.09 -1.87 11.51
N THR A 50 0.85 -1.36 12.49
CA THR A 50 0.59 -0.05 13.08
C THR A 50 1.80 0.87 13.08
N THR A 51 2.98 0.40 12.68
CA THR A 51 4.25 1.14 12.73
C THR A 51 4.92 1.27 11.35
N SER A 52 4.14 1.17 10.28
CA SER A 52 4.63 1.23 8.91
C SER A 52 4.30 2.55 8.22
N HIS A 53 5.08 2.91 7.21
CA HIS A 53 4.69 3.84 6.17
C HIS A 53 4.55 3.10 4.84
N LEU A 54 3.73 3.61 3.94
CA LEU A 54 3.68 3.08 2.57
C LEU A 54 4.84 3.61 1.74
N TRP A 55 5.43 2.71 0.97
CA TRP A 55 6.48 2.99 0.01
C TRP A 55 6.09 2.45 -1.35
N GLY A 56 6.42 3.20 -2.40
CA GLY A 56 6.32 2.77 -3.79
C GLY A 56 7.70 2.43 -4.34
N VAL A 57 7.77 1.40 -5.16
CA VAL A 57 8.96 1.00 -5.90
C VAL A 57 8.55 0.58 -7.31
N ASN A 58 9.43 0.80 -8.29
CA ASN A 58 9.20 0.24 -9.62
C ASN A 58 9.31 -1.30 -9.58
N ALA A 59 8.70 -1.97 -10.56
CA ALA A 59 8.68 -3.43 -10.66
C ALA A 59 10.09 -4.07 -10.74
N ASP A 60 11.07 -3.32 -11.25
CA ASP A 60 12.48 -3.69 -11.32
C ASP A 60 13.28 -3.43 -10.03
N GLY A 61 12.62 -2.88 -9.00
CA GLY A 61 13.22 -2.52 -7.71
C GLY A 61 13.82 -1.11 -7.65
N SER A 62 13.75 -0.33 -8.74
CA SER A 62 14.27 1.03 -8.79
C SER A 62 13.33 2.07 -8.14
N ASN A 63 13.87 3.24 -7.83
CA ASN A 63 13.14 4.42 -7.34
C ASN A 63 12.25 4.18 -6.10
N PRO A 64 12.75 3.57 -5.02
CA PRO A 64 12.00 3.45 -3.78
C PRO A 64 11.66 4.86 -3.22
N THR A 65 10.38 5.13 -3.02
CA THR A 65 9.86 6.43 -2.59
C THR A 65 8.87 6.26 -1.45
N LYS A 66 9.00 7.04 -0.38
CA LYS A 66 8.01 7.09 0.71
C LYS A 66 6.76 7.82 0.22
N LEU A 67 5.58 7.22 0.37
CA LEU A 67 4.33 7.75 -0.16
C LEU A 67 3.46 8.44 0.91
N THR A 68 3.66 8.12 2.19
CA THR A 68 2.80 8.59 3.29
C THR A 68 3.62 9.18 4.42
N ASP A 69 3.26 10.36 4.92
CA ASP A 69 3.87 10.96 6.11
C ASP A 69 3.25 10.46 7.43
N THR A 70 2.01 10.00 7.38
CA THR A 70 1.35 9.29 8.48
C THR A 70 1.64 7.79 8.44
N LEU A 71 1.41 7.10 9.56
CA LEU A 71 1.52 5.65 9.62
C LEU A 71 0.36 5.02 8.81
N ALA A 72 0.70 3.99 8.05
CA ALA A 72 -0.20 3.30 7.13
C ALA A 72 0.35 1.91 6.82
N SER A 73 -0.52 0.91 6.78
CA SER A 73 -0.11 -0.49 6.56
C SER A 73 -0.97 -1.22 5.53
N THR A 74 -2.29 -1.26 5.73
CA THR A 74 -3.22 -1.88 4.79
C THR A 74 -3.49 -0.96 3.63
N HIS A 75 -3.36 -1.46 2.41
CA HIS A 75 -3.55 -0.67 1.20
C HIS A 75 -3.95 -1.53 0.01
N ALA A 76 -4.53 -0.89 -1.00
CA ALA A 76 -4.89 -1.51 -2.26
C ALA A 76 -4.87 -0.49 -3.41
N TRP A 77 -4.57 -0.96 -4.62
CA TRP A 77 -4.66 -0.15 -5.83
C TRP A 77 -6.09 -0.12 -6.36
N SER A 78 -6.50 1.02 -6.89
CA SER A 78 -7.71 1.09 -7.72
C SER A 78 -7.51 0.28 -9.00
N PRO A 79 -8.57 -0.28 -9.60
CA PRO A 79 -8.44 -1.18 -10.75
C PRO A 79 -7.89 -0.49 -12.01
N ASP A 80 -8.10 0.83 -12.11
CA ASP A 80 -7.56 1.69 -13.16
C ASP A 80 -6.11 2.15 -12.89
N GLY A 81 -5.54 1.79 -11.73
CA GLY A 81 -4.19 2.17 -11.32
C GLY A 81 -4.00 3.63 -10.95
N THR A 82 -5.07 4.44 -10.94
CA THR A 82 -4.97 5.89 -10.72
C THR A 82 -4.93 6.29 -9.25
N LYS A 83 -5.26 5.38 -8.33
CA LYS A 83 -5.35 5.63 -6.89
C LYS A 83 -4.80 4.46 -6.08
N ILE A 84 -4.37 4.80 -4.87
CA ILE A 84 -4.11 3.88 -3.78
C ILE A 84 -5.04 4.27 -2.63
N ILE A 85 -5.77 3.30 -2.08
CA ILE A 85 -6.48 3.45 -0.81
C ILE A 85 -5.64 2.83 0.29
N PHE A 86 -5.70 3.39 1.50
CA PHE A 86 -5.05 2.82 2.66
C PHE A 86 -5.74 3.20 3.97
N GLY A 87 -5.52 2.41 5.02
CA GLY A 87 -5.91 2.78 6.38
C GLY A 87 -4.82 3.60 7.06
N SER A 88 -5.17 4.77 7.60
CA SER A 88 -4.26 5.56 8.43
C SER A 88 -4.19 5.01 9.86
N VAL A 89 -3.06 5.25 10.51
CA VAL A 89 -2.83 4.91 11.90
C VAL A 89 -2.36 6.18 12.61
N ASP A 90 -2.95 6.47 13.77
CA ASP A 90 -2.58 7.63 14.56
C ASP A 90 -1.37 7.39 15.46
N ASP A 91 -0.92 8.43 16.17
CA ASP A 91 0.22 8.35 17.10
C ASP A 91 0.00 7.39 18.27
N SER A 92 -1.26 6.99 18.55
CA SER A 92 -1.60 5.96 19.52
C SER A 92 -1.53 4.53 18.94
N LEU A 93 -1.06 4.40 17.70
CA LEU A 93 -0.95 3.16 16.94
C LEU A 93 -2.31 2.50 16.65
N GLU A 94 -3.39 3.31 16.59
CA GLU A 94 -4.73 2.81 16.31
C GLU A 94 -5.19 3.18 14.89
N PRO A 95 -5.77 2.22 14.13
CA PRO A 95 -6.36 2.52 12.84
C PRO A 95 -7.51 3.51 12.98
N ARG A 96 -7.52 4.54 12.13
CA ARG A 96 -8.57 5.56 12.14
C ARG A 96 -9.42 5.49 10.88
N ASP A 97 -8.95 6.14 9.84
CA ASP A 97 -9.74 6.44 8.66
C ASP A 97 -9.14 5.79 7.43
N LEU A 98 -9.96 5.72 6.37
CA LEU A 98 -9.48 5.39 5.04
C LEU A 98 -9.09 6.66 4.29
N PHE A 99 -7.92 6.61 3.69
CA PHE A 99 -7.39 7.67 2.84
C PHE A 99 -7.18 7.16 1.43
N VAL A 100 -7.31 8.05 0.45
CA VAL A 100 -6.91 7.81 -0.94
C VAL A 100 -5.83 8.80 -1.36
N MET A 101 -4.90 8.34 -2.19
CA MET A 101 -3.84 9.18 -2.78
C MET A 101 -3.54 8.73 -4.21
N ASN A 102 -2.83 9.57 -4.95
CA ASN A 102 -2.23 9.20 -6.23
C ASN A 102 -1.03 8.25 -6.01
N PRO A 103 -0.63 7.47 -7.03
CA PRO A 103 0.52 6.56 -6.96
C PRO A 103 1.87 7.18 -6.59
N ASP A 104 2.01 8.50 -6.76
CA ASP A 104 3.20 9.27 -6.40
C ASP A 104 3.13 9.86 -4.97
N GLY A 105 2.07 9.55 -4.21
CA GLY A 105 1.82 10.06 -2.86
C GLY A 105 1.09 11.40 -2.81
N SER A 106 0.85 12.05 -3.95
CA SER A 106 0.13 13.32 -4.01
C SER A 106 -1.39 13.14 -3.90
N GLY A 107 -2.13 14.24 -3.71
CA GLY A 107 -3.60 14.22 -3.76
C GLY A 107 -4.27 13.45 -2.60
N LEU A 108 -3.61 13.40 -1.44
CA LEU A 108 -4.11 12.73 -0.24
C LEU A 108 -5.48 13.29 0.19
N THR A 109 -6.47 12.40 0.37
CA THR A 109 -7.84 12.74 0.76
C THR A 109 -8.35 11.74 1.80
N ASN A 110 -8.91 12.22 2.91
CA ASN A 110 -9.65 11.38 3.88
C ASN A 110 -11.06 11.11 3.34
N ILE A 111 -11.45 9.84 3.16
CA ILE A 111 -12.73 9.47 2.53
C ILE A 111 -13.78 8.96 3.50
N THR A 112 -13.41 8.56 4.72
CA THR A 112 -14.37 8.15 5.76
C THR A 112 -14.61 9.28 6.76
N ASN A 113 -13.53 9.90 7.25
CA ASN A 113 -13.56 11.07 8.15
C ASN A 113 -14.54 10.88 9.33
N THR A 114 -14.31 9.82 10.11
CA THR A 114 -15.19 9.45 11.22
C THR A 114 -14.47 9.56 12.56
N ASP A 115 -15.18 10.03 13.59
CA ASP A 115 -14.65 10.06 14.94
C ASP A 115 -14.85 8.71 15.65
N GLY A 116 -13.78 8.17 16.23
CA GLY A 116 -13.83 7.03 17.14
C GLY A 116 -14.12 5.66 16.48
N THR A 117 -14.16 5.58 15.16
CA THR A 117 -14.32 4.33 14.42
C THR A 117 -12.98 3.85 13.87
N ARG A 118 -12.77 2.53 13.81
CA ARG A 118 -11.53 1.92 13.30
C ARG A 118 -11.77 1.31 11.93
N GLU A 119 -11.18 1.89 10.89
CA GLU A 119 -11.36 1.45 9.50
C GLU A 119 -10.01 1.07 8.91
N ARG A 120 -9.85 -0.20 8.49
CA ARG A 120 -8.49 -0.76 8.32
C ARG A 120 -8.32 -1.80 7.22
N SER A 121 -9.30 -2.04 6.37
CA SER A 121 -9.19 -3.11 5.37
C SER A 121 -9.93 -2.73 4.08
N PRO A 122 -9.47 -1.69 3.39
CA PRO A 122 -10.08 -1.31 2.14
C PRO A 122 -9.82 -2.35 1.05
N SER A 123 -10.78 -2.51 0.15
CA SER A 123 -10.62 -3.26 -1.10
C SER A 123 -11.20 -2.46 -2.26
N TRP A 124 -10.64 -2.65 -3.45
CA TRP A 124 -11.16 -2.08 -4.69
C TRP A 124 -11.69 -3.17 -5.59
N GLN A 125 -12.75 -2.86 -6.33
CA GLN A 125 -13.28 -3.73 -7.38
C GLN A 125 -13.66 -2.88 -8.58
N ALA A 126 -13.35 -3.39 -9.78
CA ALA A 126 -13.87 -2.79 -11.01
C ALA A 126 -15.38 -3.03 -11.09
N LEU A 127 -16.15 -1.98 -11.34
CA LEU A 127 -17.55 -2.17 -11.69
C LEU A 127 -17.63 -2.81 -13.09
N PRO A 128 -18.51 -3.80 -13.31
CA PRO A 128 -18.76 -4.29 -14.66
C PRO A 128 -19.18 -3.10 -15.53
N LEU A 129 -18.59 -2.98 -16.72
CA LEU A 129 -19.12 -2.07 -17.73
C LEU A 129 -20.58 -2.47 -17.95
N THR A 130 -21.53 -1.58 -17.63
CA THR A 130 -22.89 -1.75 -18.10
C THR A 130 -22.85 -1.57 -19.61
N LEU A 131 -22.82 -2.68 -20.35
CA LEU A 131 -23.06 -2.62 -21.79
C LEU A 131 -24.41 -1.92 -21.99
N PRO A 132 -24.51 -0.90 -22.88
CA PRO A 132 -25.81 -0.36 -23.22
C PRO A 132 -26.68 -1.51 -23.73
N ASN A 133 -27.91 -1.59 -23.21
CA ASN A 133 -28.90 -2.57 -23.63
C ASN A 133 -29.05 -2.51 -25.16
N PRO A 134 -29.07 -3.65 -25.88
CA PRO A 134 -29.23 -3.68 -27.33
C PRO A 134 -30.58 -3.10 -27.79
#